data_AF-A0A7K8I967-F1
#
_entry.id   AF-A0A7K8I967-F1
#
_cell.length_a   1.000
_cell.length_b   1.000
_cell.length_c   1.000
_cell.angle_alpha   90.00
_cell.angle_beta   90.00
_cell.angle_gamma   90.00
#
_symmetry.space_group_name_H-M   'P 1'
#
loop_
_entity.id
_entity.type
_entity.pdbx_description
1 polymer ?
#
loop_
_entity_poly.entity_id
_entity_poly.type
_entity_poly.pdbx_seq_one_letter_code
_entity_poly.pdbx_strand_id
1 'polypeptide(L)'
;ARLPPRTFRSYLPRSHRTYSCVHCRAHLARHEELISKSFQGSHGRAYLFNSVVNVGCGPAEQRLLLTGLHSVADIFCQSCKTTLGWKY
;
A
#
# COMPACT_ATOMS: atom_id res chain seq x y z
N ALA A 1 21.43 17.43 -10.84
CA ALA A 1 21.37 16.99 -9.43
C ALA A 1 21.16 15.48 -9.38
N ARG A 2 22.08 14.71 -8.79
CA ARG A 2 21.85 13.28 -8.55
C ARG A 2 20.71 13.16 -7.54
N LEU A 3 19.59 12.56 -7.95
CA LEU A 3 18.57 12.12 -7.00
C LEU A 3 19.26 11.19 -5.98
N PRO A 4 19.00 11.35 -4.67
CA PRO A 4 19.59 10.46 -3.68
C PRO A 4 19.31 9.01 -4.07
N PRO A 5 20.29 8.10 -3.94
CA PRO A 5 20.08 6.69 -4.27
C PRO A 5 18.89 6.22 -3.45
N ARG A 6 17.81 5.78 -4.13
CA ARG A 6 16.59 5.30 -3.48
C ARG A 6 16.96 4.03 -2.72
N THR A 7 17.35 4.19 -1.46
CA THR A 7 17.64 3.09 -0.56
C THR A 7 16.33 2.34 -0.31
N PHE A 8 16.22 1.14 -0.91
CA PHE A 8 15.28 0.04 -0.58
C PHE A 8 13.94 -0.06 -1.33
N ARG A 9 13.34 -1.26 -1.56
CA ARG A 9 13.77 -2.70 -1.50
C ARG A 9 12.63 -3.59 -2.04
N SER A 10 12.92 -4.44 -3.03
CA SER A 10 12.05 -5.45 -3.67
C SER A 10 11.49 -5.02 -5.02
N TYR A 11 12.16 -5.51 -6.06
CA TYR A 11 11.63 -5.51 -7.42
C TYR A 11 10.85 -6.79 -7.63
N LEU A 12 9.52 -6.66 -7.74
CA LEU A 12 8.66 -7.78 -8.10
C LEU A 12 8.95 -8.19 -9.55
N PRO A 13 9.03 -9.50 -9.85
CA PRO A 13 9.37 -10.00 -11.18
C PRO A 13 8.37 -9.53 -12.24
N ARG A 14 8.86 -9.21 -13.44
CA ARG A 14 8.06 -8.66 -14.55
C ARG A 14 7.07 -9.66 -15.16
N SER A 15 7.16 -10.95 -14.81
CA SER A 15 6.27 -12.00 -15.33
C SER A 15 4.84 -11.88 -14.81
N HIS A 16 4.63 -11.13 -13.72
CA HIS A 16 3.33 -10.98 -13.08
C HIS A 16 2.85 -9.53 -13.19
N ARG A 17 1.52 -9.34 -13.26
CA ARG A 17 0.92 -8.00 -13.20
C ARG A 17 1.22 -7.40 -11.83
N THR A 18 1.85 -6.22 -11.82
CA THR A 18 2.21 -5.52 -10.57
C THR A 18 1.38 -4.26 -10.38
N TYR A 19 1.13 -3.93 -9.12
CA TYR A 19 0.60 -2.64 -8.69
C TYR A 19 1.75 -1.75 -8.25
N SER A 20 1.71 -0.48 -8.64
CA SER A 20 2.79 0.47 -8.36
C SER A 20 2.23 1.80 -7.88
N CYS A 21 3.02 2.52 -7.09
CA CYS A 21 2.70 3.88 -6.67
C CYS A 21 2.52 4.77 -7.91
N VAL A 22 1.42 5.52 -7.97
CA VAL A 22 1.11 6.39 -9.12
C VAL A 22 2.13 7.50 -9.32
N HIS A 23 2.68 8.05 -8.23
CA HIS A 23 3.59 9.20 -8.28
C HIS A 23 5.04 8.86 -8.60
N CYS A 24 5.54 7.72 -8.10
CA CYS A 24 6.96 7.38 -8.23
C CYS A 24 7.24 6.00 -8.84
N ARG A 25 6.19 5.26 -9.19
CA ARG A 25 6.25 3.93 -9.82
C ARG A 25 6.92 2.83 -8.99
N ALA A 26 7.20 3.07 -7.71
CA ALA A 26 7.64 2.03 -6.78
C ALA A 26 6.63 0.86 -6.79
N HIS A 27 7.13 -0.37 -6.90
CA HIS A 27 6.29 -1.57 -6.88
C HIS A 27 5.68 -1.73 -5.47
N LEU A 28 4.37 -2.00 -5.40
CA LEU A 28 3.63 -2.08 -4.14
C LEU A 28 3.09 -3.47 -3.87
N ALA A 29 2.60 -4.17 -4.89
CA ALA A 29 2.05 -5.51 -4.73
C ALA A 29 2.09 -6.27 -6.06
N ARG A 30 2.05 -7.59 -5.97
CA ARG A 30 1.74 -8.41 -7.15
C ARG A 30 0.24 -8.65 -7.24
N HIS A 31 -0.23 -9.06 -8.41
CA HIS A 31 -1.62 -9.42 -8.58
C HIS A 31 -2.03 -10.66 -7.80
N GLU A 32 -1.11 -11.59 -7.52
CA GLU A 32 -1.39 -12.78 -6.71
C GLU A 32 -1.69 -12.44 -5.25
N GLU A 33 -1.21 -11.30 -4.76
CA GLU A 33 -1.51 -10.84 -3.40
C GLU A 33 -2.88 -10.15 -3.30
N LEU A 34 -3.58 -9.93 -4.41
CA LEU A 34 -4.89 -9.25 -4.41
C LEU A 34 -5.98 -10.20 -3.90
N ILE A 35 -6.58 -9.87 -2.76
CA ILE A 35 -7.69 -10.62 -2.19
C ILE A 35 -9.01 -10.14 -2.79
N SER A 36 -9.24 -8.83 -2.88
CA SER A 36 -10.51 -8.29 -3.38
C SER A 36 -10.40 -6.94 -4.08
N LYS A 37 -11.10 -6.79 -5.21
CA LYS A 37 -11.32 -5.52 -5.94
C LYS A 37 -12.60 -4.79 -5.54
N SER A 38 -13.50 -5.48 -4.83
CA SER A 38 -14.80 -4.97 -4.38
C SER A 38 -14.80 -4.47 -2.94
N PHE A 39 -13.61 -4.33 -2.35
CA PHE A 39 -13.46 -3.82 -0.99
C PHE A 39 -13.83 -2.33 -0.91
N GLN A 40 -14.43 -1.91 0.19
CA GLN A 40 -14.86 -0.53 0.44
C GLN A 40 -14.12 0.04 1.64
N GLY A 41 -13.46 1.17 1.42
CA GLY A 41 -12.94 2.03 2.47
C GLY A 41 -13.88 3.18 2.78
N SER A 42 -13.46 4.04 3.71
CA SER A 42 -14.20 5.26 4.07
C SER A 42 -14.41 6.22 2.90
N HIS A 43 -13.48 6.26 1.94
CA HIS A 43 -13.54 7.15 0.77
C HIS A 43 -14.01 6.44 -0.51
N GLY A 44 -14.68 5.29 -0.39
CA GLY A 44 -15.19 4.52 -1.53
C GLY A 44 -14.34 3.29 -1.84
N ARG A 45 -14.24 2.91 -3.12
CA ARG A 45 -13.60 1.65 -3.53
C ARG A 45 -12.12 1.60 -3.15
N ALA A 46 -11.71 0.51 -2.52
CA ALA A 46 -10.32 0.20 -2.21
C ALA A 46 -10.01 -1.25 -2.64
N TYR A 47 -8.73 -1.58 -2.79
CA TYR A 47 -8.29 -2.95 -3.08
C TYR A 47 -7.66 -3.55 -1.84
N LEU A 48 -8.11 -4.76 -1.48
CA LEU A 48 -7.58 -5.49 -0.35
C LEU A 48 -6.49 -6.44 -0.84
N PHE A 49 -5.31 -6.33 -0.24
CA PHE A 49 -4.16 -7.19 -0.53
C PHE A 49 -3.77 -7.98 0.71
N ASN A 50 -3.25 -9.18 0.50
CA ASN A 50 -2.64 -10.02 1.53
C ASN A 50 -1.28 -9.47 1.97
N SER A 51 -0.44 -9.04 1.00
CA SER A 51 0.88 -8.48 1.26
C SER A 51 1.21 -7.33 0.32
N VAL A 52 1.99 -6.37 0.84
CA VAL A 52 2.49 -5.20 0.10
C VAL A 52 3.96 -4.93 0.46
N VAL A 53 4.70 -4.35 -0.49
CA VAL A 53 6.13 -4.02 -0.37
C VAL A 53 6.37 -2.53 -0.64
N ASN A 54 7.53 -2.02 -0.25
CA ASN A 54 7.91 -0.60 -0.41
C ASN A 54 6.92 0.39 0.25
N VAL A 55 6.31 -0.01 1.37
CA VAL A 55 5.44 0.83 2.18
C VAL A 55 6.06 1.08 3.56
N GLY A 56 5.88 2.29 4.09
CA GLY A 56 6.07 2.58 5.50
C GLY A 56 4.71 2.59 6.22
N CYS A 57 4.73 2.38 7.53
CA CYS A 57 3.54 2.41 8.39
C CYS A 57 3.63 3.59 9.35
N GLY A 58 2.51 4.31 9.52
CA GLY A 58 2.33 5.25 10.61
C GLY A 58 2.07 4.54 11.95
N PRO A 59 1.78 5.31 13.01
CA PRO A 59 1.34 4.74 14.29
C PRO A 59 0.03 3.97 14.12
N ALA A 60 -0.18 2.98 14.97
CA ALA A 60 -1.46 2.27 15.06
C ALA A 60 -2.47 3.12 15.86
N GLU A 61 -3.69 3.21 15.35
CA GLU A 61 -4.77 4.01 15.90
C GLU A 61 -6.07 3.21 15.88
N GLN A 62 -6.99 3.50 16.81
CA GLN A 62 -8.33 2.90 16.81
C GLN A 62 -9.23 3.71 15.87
N ARG A 63 -9.77 3.07 14.84
CA ARG A 63 -10.65 3.70 13.84
C ARG A 63 -11.94 2.89 13.72
N LEU A 64 -13.08 3.59 13.76
CA LEU A 64 -14.38 2.99 13.49
C LEU A 64 -14.53 2.81 11.98
N LEU A 65 -14.64 1.56 11.53
CA LEU A 65 -14.92 1.17 10.16
C LEU A 65 -16.34 0.61 10.06
N LEU A 66 -16.79 0.30 8.84
CA LEU A 66 -18.13 -0.26 8.59
C LEU A 66 -18.43 -1.53 9.41
N THR A 67 -17.40 -2.32 9.73
CA THR A 67 -17.53 -3.59 10.48
C THR A 67 -17.27 -3.46 11.98
N GLY A 68 -17.07 -2.24 12.50
CA GLY A 68 -16.81 -1.99 13.91
C GLY A 68 -15.50 -1.27 14.18
N LEU A 69 -15.02 -1.33 15.43
CA LEU A 69 -13.77 -0.69 15.85
C LEU A 69 -12.56 -1.57 15.52
N HIS A 70 -11.58 -1.01 14.80
CA HIS A 70 -10.35 -1.72 14.42
C HIS A 70 -9.12 -0.92 14.82
N SER A 71 -8.06 -1.61 15.22
CA SER A 71 -6.72 -1.02 15.22
C SER A 71 -6.22 -1.00 13.78
N VAL A 72 -5.86 0.17 13.27
CA VAL A 72 -5.36 0.34 11.91
C VAL A 72 -4.15 1.26 11.91
N ALA A 73 -3.30 1.15 10.90
CA ALA A 73 -2.22 2.10 10.67
C ALA A 73 -2.23 2.56 9.22
N ASP A 74 -2.14 3.87 9.00
CA ASP A 74 -1.99 4.41 7.65
C ASP A 74 -0.66 3.94 7.04
N ILE A 75 -0.67 3.61 5.75
CA ILE A 75 0.50 3.21 4.99
C ILE A 75 0.82 4.23 3.91
N PHE A 76 2.11 4.47 3.71
CA PHE A 76 2.61 5.44 2.74
C PHE A 76 3.70 4.83 1.87
N CYS A 77 3.83 5.32 0.64
CA CYS A 77 4.90 4.89 -0.25
C CYS A 77 6.24 5.24 0.38
N GLN A 78 7.10 4.24 0.58
CA GLN A 78 8.39 4.48 1.21
C GLN A 78 9.27 5.44 0.40
N SER A 79 9.08 5.46 -0.93
CA SER A 79 9.87 6.23 -1.90
C SER A 79 9.44 7.69 -2.09
N CYS A 80 8.15 8.01 -2.02
CA CYS A 80 7.64 9.38 -2.24
C CYS A 80 6.74 9.91 -1.11
N LYS A 81 6.51 9.09 -0.08
CA LYS A 81 5.71 9.43 1.11
C LYS A 81 4.23 9.71 0.88
N THR A 82 3.73 9.63 -0.36
CA THR A 82 2.28 9.65 -0.63
C THR A 82 1.57 8.53 0.13
N THR A 83 0.47 8.88 0.79
CA THR A 83 -0.46 7.93 1.42
C THR A 83 -1.04 6.97 0.40
N LEU A 84 -1.03 5.67 0.72
CA LEU A 84 -1.50 4.60 -0.17
C LEU A 84 -2.77 3.91 0.34
N GLY A 85 -3.01 3.93 1.65
CA GLY A 85 -4.12 3.23 2.28
C GLY A 85 -3.86 3.02 3.77
N TRP A 86 -4.38 1.94 4.32
CA TRP A 86 -4.16 1.51 5.70
C TRP A 86 -3.96 0.00 5.77
N LYS A 87 -3.36 -0.46 6.85
CA LYS A 87 -3.35 -1.88 7.24
C LYS A 87 -4.16 -2.06 8.52
N TYR A 88 -4.68 -3.28 8.68
CA TYR A 88 -5.16 -3.79 9.96
C TYR A 88 -3.96 -4.20 10.84
#